data_AF-A0A372LY36-F1
#
_entry.id   AF-A0A372LY36-F1
#
_cell.length_a   1.000
_cell.length_b   1.000
_cell.length_c   1.000
_cell.angle_alpha   90.00
_cell.angle_beta   90.00
_cell.angle_gamma   90.00
#
_symmetry.space_group_name_H-M   'P 1'
#
loop_
_entity.id
_entity.type
_entity.pdbx_description
1 polymer ?
#
loop_
_entity_poly.entity_id
_entity_poly.type
_entity_poly.pdbx_seq_one_letter_code
_entity_poly.pdbx_strand_id
1 'polypeptide(L)'
;MTTTRQRGAARFALSVKMAAKAGKCSQAEMGAYMGISRDAMAQKLGGRVRFNLDEAYALAELFGVEPGRMVDGAGEWLDEIDPDGVRKRLEETAGQGLIGVTRK
;
A
#
# COMPACT_ATOMS: atom_id res chain seq x y z
N MET A 1 5.30 20.27 -19.11
CA MET A 1 4.00 20.50 -18.45
C MET A 1 3.42 19.15 -18.03
N THR A 2 3.54 18.77 -16.75
CA THR A 2 2.99 17.52 -16.24
C THR A 2 1.53 17.72 -15.83
N THR A 3 0.63 17.14 -16.62
CA THR A 3 -0.83 17.23 -16.51
C THR A 3 -1.30 16.85 -15.11
N THR A 4 -2.31 17.55 -14.55
CA THR A 4 -2.85 17.42 -13.19
C THR A 4 -3.08 15.96 -12.72
N ARG A 5 -3.41 15.03 -13.63
CA ARG A 5 -3.52 13.59 -13.34
C ARG A 5 -2.20 12.90 -12.94
N GLN A 6 -1.05 13.33 -13.43
CA GLN A 6 0.25 12.80 -13.02
C GLN A 6 0.63 13.22 -11.60
N ARG A 7 0.15 14.38 -11.13
CA ARG A 7 0.40 14.84 -9.75
C ARG A 7 -0.32 13.98 -8.72
N GLY A 8 -1.54 13.52 -9.00
CA GLY A 8 -2.30 12.64 -8.12
C GLY A 8 -1.66 11.27 -7.91
N ALA A 9 -1.23 10.60 -8.99
CA ALA A 9 -0.57 9.30 -8.90
C ALA A 9 0.78 9.37 -8.17
N ALA A 10 1.56 10.44 -8.40
CA ALA A 10 2.82 10.66 -7.70
C ALA A 10 2.61 10.99 -6.21
N ARG A 11 1.55 11.75 -5.87
CA ARG A 11 1.16 12.03 -4.49
C ARG A 11 0.74 10.76 -3.77
N PHE A 12 -0.11 9.94 -4.38
CA PHE A 12 -0.51 8.66 -3.80
C PHE A 12 0.69 7.74 -3.54
N ALA A 13 1.58 7.57 -4.52
CA ALA A 13 2.79 6.77 -4.32
C ALA A 13 3.70 7.30 -3.19
N LEU A 14 3.75 8.63 -3.00
CA LEU A 14 4.45 9.24 -1.88
C LEU A 14 3.74 8.97 -0.56
N SER A 15 2.41 9.09 -0.50
CA SER A 15 1.58 8.75 0.66
C SER A 15 1.82 7.30 1.10
N VAL A 16 1.81 6.36 0.15
CA VAL A 16 2.08 4.93 0.43
C VAL A 16 3.48 4.74 1.01
N LYS A 17 4.51 5.43 0.48
CA LYS A 17 5.87 5.34 1.03
C LYS A 17 5.95 5.84 2.47
N MET A 18 5.28 6.95 2.76
CA MET A 18 5.26 7.52 4.10
C MET A 18 4.48 6.62 5.07
N ALA A 19 3.33 6.10 4.62
CA ALA A 19 2.53 5.17 5.40
C ALA A 19 3.29 3.86 5.69
N ALA A 20 4.00 3.33 4.70
CA ALA A 20 4.87 2.16 4.89
C ALA A 20 5.98 2.43 5.93
N LYS A 21 6.55 3.65 5.93
CA LYS A 21 7.55 4.05 6.92
C LYS A 21 6.94 4.15 8.32
N ALA A 22 5.77 4.76 8.46
CA ALA A 22 5.05 4.90 9.73
C ALA A 22 4.63 3.54 10.29
N GLY A 23 4.00 2.70 9.45
CA GLY A 23 3.57 1.34 9.80
C GLY A 23 4.69 0.30 9.84
N LYS A 24 5.97 0.71 9.77
CA LYS A 24 7.16 -0.18 9.78
C LYS A 24 7.03 -1.38 8.83
N CYS A 25 6.52 -1.11 7.63
CA CYS A 25 6.23 -2.10 6.60
C CYS A 25 7.19 -1.96 5.41
N SER A 26 7.77 -3.07 4.97
CA SER A 26 8.69 -3.11 3.84
C SER A 26 7.97 -3.25 2.50
N GLN A 27 8.66 -2.91 1.41
CA GLN A 27 8.15 -3.12 0.04
C GLN A 27 7.88 -4.60 -0.28
N ALA A 28 8.62 -5.52 0.35
CA ALA A 28 8.41 -6.95 0.17
C ALA A 28 7.11 -7.40 0.86
N GLU A 29 6.84 -6.91 2.06
CA GLU A 29 5.61 -7.19 2.80
C GLU A 29 4.37 -6.59 2.12
N MET A 30 4.45 -5.33 1.66
CA MET A 30 3.39 -4.73 0.85
C MET A 30 3.19 -5.49 -0.47
N GLY A 31 4.28 -5.95 -1.10
CA GLY A 31 4.22 -6.77 -2.31
C GLY A 31 3.47 -8.07 -2.05
N ALA A 32 3.86 -8.80 -1.01
CA ALA A 32 3.23 -10.04 -0.59
C ALA A 32 1.74 -9.86 -0.28
N TYR A 33 1.38 -8.80 0.47
CA TYR A 33 0.00 -8.44 0.78
C TYR A 33 -0.83 -8.20 -0.48
N MET A 34 -0.24 -7.55 -1.49
CA MET A 34 -0.90 -7.26 -2.77
C MET A 34 -0.78 -8.40 -3.79
N GLY A 35 -0.15 -9.52 -3.45
CA GLY A 35 0.09 -10.63 -4.39
C GLY A 35 1.05 -10.29 -5.54
N ILE A 36 1.93 -9.30 -5.37
CA ILE A 36 2.92 -8.88 -6.38
C ILE A 36 4.35 -9.00 -5.86
N SER A 37 5.31 -9.07 -6.77
CA SER A 37 6.73 -9.10 -6.38
C SER A 37 7.18 -7.77 -5.79
N ARG A 38 8.25 -7.82 -4.97
CA ARG A 38 8.92 -6.61 -4.46
C ARG A 38 9.30 -5.65 -5.59
N ASP A 39 9.80 -6.15 -6.72
CA ASP A 39 10.18 -5.32 -7.87
C ASP A 39 8.97 -4.65 -8.54
N ALA A 40 7.83 -5.34 -8.64
CA ALA A 40 6.60 -4.74 -9.13
C ALA A 40 6.11 -3.63 -8.19
N MET A 41 6.18 -3.86 -6.88
CA MET A 41 5.88 -2.84 -5.87
C MET A 41 6.84 -1.64 -5.98
N ALA A 42 8.14 -1.87 -6.13
CA ALA A 42 9.14 -0.82 -6.29
C ALA A 42 8.88 0.03 -7.56
N GLN A 43 8.46 -0.58 -8.66
CA GLN A 43 8.08 0.14 -9.88
C GLN A 43 6.83 1.01 -9.69
N LYS A 44 5.83 0.53 -8.93
CA LYS A 44 4.64 1.32 -8.60
C LYS A 44 4.96 2.51 -7.70
N LEU A 45 5.72 2.26 -6.63
CA LEU A 45 6.20 3.32 -5.74
C LEU A 45 7.15 4.30 -6.44
N GLY A 46 7.89 3.83 -7.45
CA GLY A 46 8.72 4.65 -8.33
C GLY A 46 7.93 5.49 -9.34
N GLY A 47 6.61 5.35 -9.42
CA GLY A 47 5.75 6.06 -10.37
C GLY A 47 5.90 5.59 -11.83
N ARG A 48 6.63 4.48 -12.07
CA ARG A 48 6.77 3.87 -13.40
C ARG A 48 5.49 3.12 -13.79
N VAL A 49 4.84 2.52 -12.81
CA VAL A 49 3.55 1.83 -12.95
C VAL A 49 2.55 2.53 -12.03
N ARG A 50 1.29 2.67 -12.47
CA ARG A 50 0.25 3.26 -11.63
C ARG A 50 -0.36 2.23 -10.69
N PHE A 51 -0.85 2.71 -9.56
CA PHE A 51 -1.80 1.98 -8.74
C PHE A 51 -3.18 2.06 -9.41
N ASN A 52 -3.86 0.93 -9.52
CA ASN A 52 -5.29 0.91 -9.84
C ASN A 52 -6.10 1.21 -8.56
N LEU A 53 -7.44 1.28 -8.68
CA LEU A 53 -8.30 1.61 -7.55
C LEU A 53 -8.27 0.51 -6.50
N ASP A 54 -8.42 -0.76 -6.89
CA ASP A 54 -8.42 -1.90 -5.95
C ASP A 54 -7.13 -1.99 -5.14
N GLU A 55 -5.99 -1.74 -5.79
CA GLU A 55 -4.68 -1.67 -5.17
C GLU A 55 -4.57 -0.50 -4.18
N ALA A 56 -5.18 0.64 -4.50
CA ALA A 56 -5.22 1.78 -3.61
C ALA A 56 -6.08 1.52 -2.37
N TYR A 57 -7.24 0.87 -2.55
CA TYR A 57 -8.11 0.42 -1.45
C TYR A 57 -7.40 -0.60 -0.57
N ALA A 58 -6.74 -1.60 -1.16
CA ALA A 58 -6.01 -2.62 -0.42
C ALA A 58 -4.89 -2.02 0.45
N LEU A 59 -4.13 -1.07 -0.09
CA LEU A 59 -3.10 -0.37 0.68
C LEU A 59 -3.70 0.53 1.78
N ALA A 60 -4.81 1.19 1.50
CA ALA A 60 -5.51 1.99 2.49
C ALA A 60 -6.00 1.13 3.66
N GLU A 61 -6.57 -0.04 3.36
CA GLU A 61 -6.99 -1.02 4.37
C GLU A 61 -5.80 -1.56 5.18
N LEU A 62 -4.69 -1.88 4.52
CA LEU A 62 -3.46 -2.31 5.18
C LEU A 62 -3.01 -1.30 6.25
N PHE A 63 -3.01 -0.01 5.90
CA PHE A 63 -2.62 1.07 6.81
C PHE A 63 -3.73 1.50 7.77
N GLY A 64 -4.96 1.01 7.61
CA GLY A 64 -6.11 1.42 8.41
C GLY A 64 -6.55 2.86 8.14
N VAL A 65 -6.36 3.35 6.91
CA VAL A 65 -6.60 4.73 6.52
C VAL A 65 -7.66 4.77 5.42
N GLU A 66 -8.44 5.84 5.35
CA GLU A 66 -9.38 6.04 4.26
C GLU A 66 -8.64 6.33 2.93
N PRO A 67 -8.97 5.64 1.82
CA PRO A 67 -8.31 5.83 0.52
C PRO A 67 -8.32 7.28 0.02
N GLY A 68 -9.37 8.05 0.33
CA GLY A 68 -9.46 9.47 0.00
C GLY A 68 -8.32 10.29 0.61
N ARG A 69 -8.02 10.07 1.90
CA ARG A 69 -6.92 10.75 2.61
C ARG A 69 -5.56 10.40 1.99
N MET A 70 -5.37 9.16 1.54
CA MET A 70 -4.13 8.76 0.86
C MET A 70 -3.95 9.41 -0.51
N VAL A 71 -5.04 9.61 -1.25
CA VAL A 71 -5.02 10.25 -2.59
C VAL A 71 -4.76 11.76 -2.48
N ASP A 72 -5.30 12.41 -1.45
CA ASP A 72 -5.07 13.84 -1.19
C ASP A 72 -3.60 14.13 -0.85
N GLY A 73 -2.93 13.21 -0.17
CA GLY A 73 -1.49 13.23 0.05
C GLY A 73 -1.09 12.84 1.48
N ALA A 74 0.22 12.67 1.68
CA ALA A 74 0.81 12.52 3.00
C ALA A 74 0.48 13.73 3.89
N GLY A 75 -0.05 13.49 5.09
CA GLY A 75 -0.46 14.52 6.04
C GLY A 75 -0.54 13.97 7.47
N GLU A 76 -1.30 14.64 8.34
CA GLU A 76 -1.40 14.31 9.78
C GLU A 76 -1.88 12.89 10.07
N TRP A 77 -2.63 12.27 9.14
CA TRP A 77 -3.09 10.89 9.26
C TRP A 77 -1.96 9.85 9.30
N LEU A 78 -0.74 10.21 8.90
CA LEU A 78 0.41 9.31 8.99
C LEU A 78 0.77 8.98 10.45
N ASP A 79 0.50 9.89 11.38
CA ASP A 79 0.73 9.68 12.80
C ASP A 79 -0.37 8.80 13.45
N GLU A 80 -1.51 8.65 12.77
CA GLU A 80 -2.61 7.77 13.17
C GLU A 80 -2.35 6.29 12.79
N ILE A 81 -1.29 6.00 12.02
CA ILE A 81 -0.98 4.64 11.58
C ILE A 81 -0.42 3.84 12.75
N ASP A 82 -1.16 2.79 13.12
CA ASP A 82 -0.74 1.80 14.11
C ASP A 82 0.15 0.71 13.47
N PRO A 83 1.46 0.65 13.78
CA PRO A 83 2.36 -0.36 13.23
C PRO A 83 1.98 -1.80 13.64
N ASP A 84 1.40 -1.99 14.82
CA ASP A 84 1.01 -3.32 15.30
C ASP A 84 -0.26 -3.79 14.57
N GLY A 85 -1.20 -2.89 14.32
CA GLY A 85 -2.34 -3.13 13.44
C GLY A 85 -1.94 -3.47 12.00
N VAL A 86 -0.96 -2.76 11.43
CA VAL A 86 -0.41 -3.08 10.09
C VAL A 86 0.23 -4.48 10.09
N ARG A 87 1.05 -4.80 11.10
CA ARG A 87 1.67 -6.12 11.25
C ARG A 87 0.62 -7.23 11.31
N LYS A 88 -0.41 -7.05 12.11
CA LYS A 88 -1.51 -8.02 12.25
C LYS A 88 -2.21 -8.29 10.92
N ARG A 89 -2.54 -7.25 10.14
CA ARG A 89 -3.19 -7.41 8.82
C ARG A 89 -2.29 -8.14 7.81
N LEU A 90 -0.98 -7.86 7.84
CA LEU A 90 0.00 -8.59 7.03
C LEU A 90 0.00 -10.09 7.38
N GLU A 91 -0.02 -10.41 8.67
CA GLU A 91 -0.04 -11.79 9.17
C GLU A 91 -1.36 -12.51 8.84
N GLU A 92 -2.50 -11.83 8.99
CA GLU A 92 -3.81 -12.36 8.62
C GLU A 92 -3.89 -12.66 7.13
N THR A 93 -3.38 -11.76 6.28
CA THR A 93 -3.34 -11.95 4.82
C THR A 93 -2.36 -13.03 4.40
N ALA A 94 -1.17 -13.09 5.02
CA ALA A 94 -0.21 -14.16 4.80
C ALA A 94 -0.74 -15.52 5.28
N GLY A 95 -1.50 -15.53 6.38
CA GLY A 95 -2.17 -16.72 6.93
C GLY A 95 -3.32 -17.21 6.05
N GLN A 96 -4.10 -16.31 5.45
CA GLN A 96 -5.14 -16.65 4.47
C GLN A 96 -4.55 -17.11 3.13
N GLY A 97 -3.38 -16.59 2.75
CA GLY A 97 -2.65 -16.97 1.52
C GLY A 97 -2.02 -18.37 1.54
N LEU A 98 -1.89 -19.03 2.70
CA LEU A 98 -1.36 -20.39 2.82
C LEU A 98 -2.45 -21.47 2.95
N ILE A 99 -3.71 -21.09 3.14
CA ILE A 99 -4.86 -22.04 3.23
C ILE A 99 -5.67 -22.06 1.91
N GLY A 100 -5.31 -21.23 0.91
CA GLY A 100 -5.94 -21.19 -0.40
C GLY A 100 -5.26 -22.01 -1.52
N VAL A 101 -4.09 -22.60 -1.27
CA VAL A 101 -3.40 -23.51 -2.21
C VAL A 101 -3.40 -24.94 -1.68
N THR A 102 -4.56 -25.42 -1.23
CA THR A 102 -4.83 -26.87 -1.22
C THR A 102 -6.26 -27.14 -1.68
N ARG A 103 -6.35 -28.01 -2.69
CA ARG A 103 -7.55 -28.57 -3.37
C ARG A 103 -8.12 -27.64 -4.45
N LYS A 104 -8.23 -28.05 -5.72
CA LYS A 104 -8.18 -29.36 -6.35
C LYS A 104 -7.90 -29.19 -7.83
#